data_AF-T0LFU1-F1
#
_entry.id   AF-T0LFU1-F1
#
_cell.length_a   1.000
_cell.length_b   1.000
_cell.length_c   1.000
_cell.angle_alpha   90.00
_cell.angle_beta   90.00
_cell.angle_gamma   90.00
#
_symmetry.space_group_name_H-M   'P 1'
#
loop_
_entity.id
_entity.type
_entity.pdbx_description
1 polymer ?
#
loop_
_entity_poly.entity_id
_entity_poly.type
_entity_poly.pdbx_seq_one_letter_code
_entity_poly.pdbx_strand_id
1 'polypeptide(L)'
;MKRLAKYSDQAYALMRIMAGFMFSFHGVQKIFGVLSDHQPAVGSQVWIGGLLELICGLLVMVGFQTRWAAFIASGEMAVAYFQFHWKFQISSAFFPVVNRGEMAVLYCFIFLYLATRGGGRWSLDRGK
;
A
#
# COMPACT_ATOMS: atom_id res chain seq x y z
N MET A 1 27.27 -10.56 2.72
CA MET A 1 27.21 -9.40 1.78
C MET A 1 27.43 -8.06 2.49
N LYS A 2 28.62 -7.82 3.09
CA LYS A 2 28.89 -6.60 3.90
C LYS A 2 28.82 -5.27 3.11
N ARG A 3 29.06 -5.32 1.79
CA ARG A 3 29.05 -4.12 0.94
C ARG A 3 27.66 -3.47 0.76
N LEU A 4 26.58 -4.26 0.83
CA LEU A 4 25.21 -3.75 0.65
C LEU A 4 24.59 -3.25 1.96
N ALA A 5 24.99 -3.82 3.09
CA ALA A 5 24.43 -3.48 4.41
C ALA A 5 24.54 -1.99 4.76
N LYS A 6 25.59 -1.30 4.30
CA LYS A 6 25.79 0.15 4.51
C LYS A 6 24.77 1.04 3.80
N TYR A 7 23.99 0.48 2.86
CA TYR A 7 22.94 1.19 2.12
C TYR A 7 21.53 0.83 2.60
N SER A 8 21.39 0.10 3.71
CA SER A 8 20.10 -0.41 4.20
C SER A 8 19.06 0.68 4.41
N ASP A 9 19.45 1.85 4.91
CA ASP A 9 18.53 2.96 5.13
C ASP A 9 18.11 3.66 3.84
N GLN A 10 18.99 3.73 2.85
CA GLN A 10 18.69 4.28 1.52
C GLN A 10 17.78 3.31 0.76
N ALA A 11 18.08 2.01 0.79
CA ALA A 11 17.24 0.98 0.21
C ALA A 11 15.84 0.97 0.85
N TYR A 12 15.76 1.15 2.17
CA TYR A 12 14.49 1.31 2.88
C TYR A 12 13.70 2.54 2.40
N ALA A 13 14.36 3.68 2.29
CA ALA A 13 13.70 4.91 1.85
C ALA A 13 13.20 4.79 0.40
N LEU A 14 14.00 4.18 -0.49
CA LEU A 14 13.56 3.87 -1.86
C LEU A 14 12.37 2.92 -1.88
N MET A 15 12.40 1.84 -1.09
CA MET A 15 11.27 0.91 -0.96
C MET A 15 10.02 1.63 -0.46
N ARG A 16 10.12 2.49 0.57
CA ARG A 16 9.01 3.30 1.08
C ARG A 16 8.43 4.20 -0.01
N ILE A 17 9.28 4.94 -0.71
CA ILE A 17 8.88 5.87 -1.77
C ILE A 17 8.16 5.11 -2.89
N MET A 18 8.75 4.02 -3.38
CA MET A 18 8.17 3.22 -4.47
C MET A 18 6.90 2.50 -4.05
N ALA A 19 6.82 1.97 -2.82
CA ALA A 19 5.60 1.35 -2.31
C ALA A 19 4.45 2.36 -2.26
N GLY A 20 4.69 3.55 -1.69
CA GLY A 20 3.67 4.62 -1.66
C GLY A 20 3.30 5.12 -3.06
N PHE A 21 4.27 5.30 -3.94
CA PHE A 21 4.06 5.76 -5.31
C PHE A 21 3.22 4.77 -6.14
N MET A 22 3.59 3.49 -6.15
CA MET A 22 2.84 2.45 -6.86
C MET A 22 1.43 2.29 -6.29
N PHE A 23 1.27 2.37 -4.97
CA PHE A 23 -0.03 2.29 -4.32
C PHE A 23 -0.94 3.46 -4.72
N SER A 24 -0.39 4.66 -4.85
CA SER A 24 -1.14 5.84 -5.27
C SER A 24 -1.76 5.71 -6.68
N PHE A 25 -1.17 4.89 -7.57
CA PHE A 25 -1.75 4.64 -8.88
C PHE A 25 -3.07 3.87 -8.82
N HIS A 26 -3.25 2.94 -7.87
CA HIS A 26 -4.55 2.30 -7.66
C HIS A 26 -5.62 3.32 -7.26
N GLY A 27 -5.23 4.27 -6.42
CA GLY A 27 -6.09 5.38 -6.03
C GLY A 27 -6.41 6.31 -7.21
N VAL A 28 -5.41 6.65 -8.05
CA VAL A 28 -5.64 7.47 -9.26
C VAL A 28 -6.65 6.80 -10.20
N GLN A 29 -6.52 5.49 -10.43
CA GLN A 29 -7.44 4.71 -11.24
C GLN A 29 -8.89 4.80 -10.72
N LYS A 30 -9.07 4.66 -9.40
CA LYS A 30 -10.41 4.63 -8.78
C LYS A 30 -11.03 6.02 -8.60
N ILE A 31 -10.22 7.03 -8.31
CA ILE A 31 -10.70 8.38 -8.00
C ILE A 31 -10.84 9.25 -9.24
N PHE A 32 -9.91 9.16 -10.19
CA PHE A 32 -9.93 9.99 -11.40
C PHE A 32 -10.37 9.23 -12.65
N GLY A 33 -10.49 7.90 -12.59
CA GLY A 33 -10.86 7.10 -13.76
C GLY A 33 -9.78 7.06 -14.85
N VAL A 34 -8.54 7.48 -14.53
CA VAL A 34 -7.42 7.50 -15.48
C VAL A 34 -6.69 6.16 -15.40
N LEU A 35 -6.27 5.60 -16.53
CA LEU A 35 -5.62 4.26 -16.60
C LEU A 35 -6.55 3.09 -16.19
N SER A 36 -7.87 3.25 -16.25
CA SER A 36 -8.86 2.20 -15.97
C SER A 36 -10.06 2.34 -16.90
N ASP A 37 -10.65 1.21 -17.31
CA ASP A 37 -11.89 1.18 -18.11
C ASP A 37 -13.15 1.34 -17.24
N HIS A 38 -13.01 1.23 -15.91
CA HIS A 38 -14.11 1.33 -14.96
C HIS A 38 -13.73 2.20 -13.77
N GLN A 39 -14.62 3.13 -13.43
CA GLN A 39 -14.53 3.96 -12.25
C GLN A 39 -15.62 3.55 -11.25
N PRO A 40 -15.28 3.25 -9.99
CA PRO A 40 -16.26 2.88 -8.97
C PRO A 40 -17.21 4.05 -8.67
N ALA A 41 -18.46 3.73 -8.33
CA ALA A 41 -19.44 4.72 -7.92
C ALA A 41 -18.94 5.53 -6.70
N VAL A 42 -19.12 6.85 -6.74
CA VAL A 42 -18.72 7.75 -5.65
C VAL A 42 -19.39 7.32 -4.34
N GLY A 43 -18.59 7.25 -3.27
CA GLY A 43 -19.07 6.80 -1.95
C GLY A 43 -19.21 5.29 -1.78
N SER A 44 -19.01 4.49 -2.84
CA SER A 44 -18.90 3.03 -2.69
C SER A 44 -17.66 2.64 -1.89
N GLN A 45 -17.68 1.44 -1.30
CA GLN A 45 -16.53 0.93 -0.56
C GLN A 45 -15.24 0.91 -1.40
N VAL A 46 -15.33 0.55 -2.68
CA VAL A 46 -14.17 0.53 -3.60
C VAL A 46 -13.67 1.94 -3.88
N TRP A 47 -14.57 2.92 -3.99
CA TRP A 47 -14.20 4.32 -4.16
C TRP A 47 -13.50 4.88 -2.90
N ILE A 48 -14.02 4.56 -1.71
CA ILE A 48 -13.38 4.92 -0.43
C ILE A 48 -11.99 4.29 -0.32
N GLY A 49 -11.84 3.02 -0.71
CA GLY A 49 -10.52 2.37 -0.81
C GLY A 49 -9.60 3.13 -1.75
N GLY A 50 -10.06 3.48 -2.96
CA GLY A 50 -9.28 4.32 -3.87
C GLY A 50 -8.80 5.66 -3.27
N LEU A 51 -9.62 6.26 -2.42
CA LEU A 51 -9.25 7.50 -1.73
C LEU A 51 -8.14 7.24 -0.69
N LEU A 52 -8.24 6.14 0.07
CA LEU A 52 -7.21 5.71 1.00
C LEU A 52 -5.91 5.35 0.28
N GLU A 53 -5.98 4.61 -0.82
CA GLU A 53 -4.82 4.27 -1.65
C GLU A 53 -4.05 5.50 -2.11
N LEU A 54 -4.78 6.51 -2.60
CA LEU A 54 -4.19 7.75 -3.04
C LEU A 54 -3.56 8.52 -1.88
N ILE A 55 -4.34 8.79 -0.83
CA ILE A 55 -3.89 9.62 0.29
C ILE A 55 -2.78 8.93 1.08
N CYS A 56 -3.01 7.70 1.56
CA CYS A 56 -2.01 6.96 2.32
C CYS A 56 -0.77 6.66 1.48
N GLY A 57 -0.93 6.35 0.19
CA GLY A 57 0.19 6.15 -0.73
C GLY A 57 1.08 7.38 -0.82
N LEU A 58 0.50 8.56 -1.03
CA LEU A 58 1.26 9.83 -1.09
C LEU A 58 1.92 10.18 0.25
N LEU A 59 1.21 10.03 1.38
CA LEU A 59 1.77 10.30 2.71
C LEU A 59 2.95 9.36 3.03
N VAL A 60 2.81 8.07 2.71
CA VAL A 60 3.89 7.09 2.84
C VAL A 60 5.05 7.44 1.91
N MET A 61 4.78 7.83 0.66
CA MET A 61 5.80 8.19 -0.33
C MET A 61 6.67 9.37 0.15
N VAL A 62 6.06 10.45 0.63
CA VAL A 62 6.80 11.64 1.09
C VAL A 62 7.33 11.50 2.52
N GLY A 63 6.81 10.55 3.29
CA GLY A 63 7.28 10.27 4.63
C GLY A 63 6.69 11.24 5.65
N PHE A 64 5.40 11.49 5.50
CA PHE A 64 4.61 12.26 6.46
C PHE A 64 3.67 11.29 7.18
N GLN A 65 3.70 11.29 8.51
CA GLN A 65 2.94 10.40 9.39
C GLN A 65 2.96 8.93 8.93
N THR A 66 4.12 8.46 8.43
CA THR A 66 4.26 7.15 7.78
C THR A 66 3.73 6.00 8.63
N ARG A 67 3.88 6.07 9.96
CA ARG A 67 3.40 5.02 10.85
C ARG A 67 1.88 4.84 10.75
N TRP A 68 1.14 5.94 10.84
CA TRP A 68 -0.31 5.95 10.77
C TRP A 68 -0.82 5.66 9.36
N ALA A 69 -0.27 6.35 8.35
CA ALA A 69 -0.67 6.15 6.96
C ALA A 69 -0.43 4.70 6.50
N ALA A 70 0.72 4.10 6.85
CA ALA A 70 1.00 2.72 6.50
C ALA A 70 0.16 1.72 7.30
N PHE A 71 -0.18 2.00 8.56
CA PHE A 71 -1.07 1.12 9.32
C PHE A 71 -2.47 1.05 8.68
N ILE A 72 -3.02 2.19 8.25
CA ILE A 72 -4.30 2.26 7.55
C ILE A 72 -4.22 1.53 6.20
N ALA A 73 -3.20 1.81 5.38
CA ALA A 73 -3.00 1.13 4.09
C ALA A 73 -2.80 -0.39 4.25
N SER A 74 -2.14 -0.83 5.32
CA SER A 74 -1.99 -2.25 5.65
C SER A 74 -3.34 -2.90 5.92
N GLY A 75 -4.16 -2.27 6.77
CA GLY A 75 -5.52 -2.74 7.08
C GLY A 75 -6.43 -2.75 5.86
N GLU A 76 -6.35 -1.72 5.01
CA GLU A 76 -7.05 -1.68 3.74
C GLU A 76 -6.71 -2.89 2.86
N MET A 77 -5.43 -3.20 2.69
CA MET A 77 -5.02 -4.33 1.85
C MET A 77 -5.35 -5.68 2.45
N ALA A 78 -5.40 -5.79 3.77
CA ALA A 78 -5.99 -6.96 4.43
C ALA A 78 -7.47 -7.10 4.07
N VAL A 79 -8.27 -6.03 4.19
CA VAL A 79 -9.68 -6.03 3.76
C VAL A 79 -9.78 -6.39 2.27
N ALA A 80 -8.91 -5.84 1.43
CA ALA A 80 -8.91 -6.10 0.00
C ALA A 80 -8.71 -7.59 -0.31
N TYR A 81 -7.73 -8.22 0.35
CA TYR A 81 -7.47 -9.64 0.19
C TYR A 81 -8.66 -10.48 0.65
N PHE A 82 -9.16 -10.25 1.86
CA PHE A 82 -10.21 -11.09 2.44
C PHE A 82 -11.55 -10.94 1.70
N GLN A 83 -11.91 -9.72 1.29
CA GLN A 83 -13.22 -9.44 0.68
C GLN A 83 -13.25 -9.63 -0.84
N PHE A 84 -12.19 -9.24 -1.58
CA PHE A 84 -12.23 -9.24 -3.05
C PHE A 84 -11.44 -10.40 -3.68
N HIS A 85 -10.40 -10.91 -3.02
CA HIS A 85 -9.57 -12.00 -3.54
C HIS A 85 -9.94 -13.36 -2.97
N TRP A 86 -9.82 -13.53 -1.65
CA TRP A 86 -10.21 -14.77 -0.96
C TRP A 86 -11.73 -14.95 -0.89
N LYS A 87 -12.48 -13.86 -0.71
CA LYS A 87 -13.94 -13.84 -0.56
C LYS A 87 -14.45 -14.73 0.59
N PHE A 88 -13.61 -14.98 1.60
CA PHE A 88 -13.90 -15.86 2.75
C PHE A 88 -14.32 -17.29 2.40
N GLN A 89 -13.89 -17.82 1.25
CA GLN A 89 -14.24 -19.17 0.80
C GLN A 89 -13.08 -20.14 1.03
N ILE A 90 -13.31 -21.23 1.76
CA ILE A 90 -12.29 -22.27 1.96
C ILE A 90 -12.25 -23.17 0.71
N SER A 91 -11.58 -22.69 -0.34
CA SER A 91 -11.31 -23.39 -1.60
C SER A 91 -9.89 -23.06 -2.09
N SER A 92 -9.50 -23.53 -3.28
CA SER A 92 -8.25 -23.11 -3.92
C SER A 92 -8.13 -21.58 -4.09
N ALA A 93 -9.25 -20.85 -4.04
CA ALA A 93 -9.28 -19.39 -4.01
C ALA A 93 -8.69 -18.76 -2.74
N PHE A 94 -8.29 -19.56 -1.73
CA PHE A 94 -7.51 -19.07 -0.60
C PHE A 94 -6.06 -18.74 -0.98
N PHE A 95 -5.51 -19.32 -2.05
CA PHE A 95 -4.11 -19.11 -2.41
C PHE A 95 -3.94 -17.86 -3.29
N PRO A 96 -3.07 -16.90 -2.91
CA PRO A 96 -2.86 -15.66 -3.68
C PRO A 96 -2.53 -15.87 -5.16
N VAL A 97 -1.73 -16.89 -5.46
CA VAL A 97 -1.34 -17.26 -6.83
C VAL A 97 -2.53 -17.68 -7.70
N VAL A 98 -3.59 -18.22 -7.08
CA VAL A 98 -4.81 -18.65 -7.78
C VAL A 98 -5.80 -17.49 -7.93
N ASN A 99 -5.95 -16.66 -6.90
CA ASN A 99 -6.94 -15.57 -6.85
C ASN A 99 -6.41 -14.19 -7.29
N ARG A 100 -5.15 -14.12 -7.75
CA ARG A 100 -4.42 -12.90 -8.14
C ARG A 100 -4.28 -11.86 -7.02
N GLY A 101 -4.33 -12.29 -5.77
CA GLY A 101 -4.27 -11.46 -4.57
C GLY A 101 -2.86 -11.24 -4.02
N GLU A 102 -1.82 -11.68 -4.74
CA GLU A 102 -0.41 -11.56 -4.31
C GLU A 102 -0.03 -10.11 -3.97
N MET A 103 -0.42 -9.15 -4.81
CA MET A 103 -0.15 -7.72 -4.56
C MET A 103 -0.85 -7.21 -3.30
N ALA A 104 -2.08 -7.67 -3.02
CA ALA A 104 -2.78 -7.29 -1.81
C ALA A 104 -2.06 -7.78 -0.55
N VAL A 105 -1.61 -9.03 -0.56
CA VAL A 105 -0.83 -9.60 0.55
C VAL A 105 0.53 -8.89 0.69
N LEU A 106 1.25 -8.67 -0.41
CA LEU A 106 2.55 -8.01 -0.39
C LEU A 106 2.44 -6.58 0.14
N TYR A 107 1.52 -5.76 -0.36
CA TYR A 107 1.30 -4.41 0.16
C TYR A 107 0.88 -4.43 1.63
N CYS A 108 -0.01 -5.36 2.03
CA CYS A 108 -0.41 -5.50 3.43
C CYS A 108 0.80 -5.61 4.35
N PHE A 109 1.75 -6.51 4.05
CA PHE A 109 2.92 -6.73 4.90
C PHE A 109 4.03 -5.69 4.71
N ILE A 110 4.22 -5.14 3.51
CA ILE A 110 5.14 -4.01 3.29
C ILE A 110 4.68 -2.80 4.12
N PHE A 111 3.40 -2.45 4.07
CA PHE A 111 2.87 -1.35 4.84
C PHE A 111 2.86 -1.64 6.35
N LEU A 112 2.61 -2.89 6.77
CA LEU A 112 2.77 -3.27 8.18
C LEU A 112 4.21 -3.05 8.66
N TYR A 113 5.20 -3.43 7.85
CA TYR A 113 6.61 -3.17 8.16
C TYR A 113 6.91 -1.66 8.21
N LEU A 114 6.43 -0.88 7.25
CA LEU A 114 6.56 0.57 7.27
C LEU A 114 5.89 1.22 8.50
N ALA A 115 4.75 0.68 8.96
CA ALA A 115 4.06 1.13 10.16
C ALA A 115 4.92 0.95 11.42
N THR A 116 5.65 -0.17 11.51
CA THR A 116 6.56 -0.45 12.63
C THR A 116 7.86 0.34 12.57
N ARG A 117 8.43 0.57 11.38
CA ARG A 117 9.73 1.27 11.20
C ARG A 117 9.61 2.80 11.07
N GLY A 118 8.50 3.32 10.56
CA GLY A 118 8.26 4.76 10.38
C GLY A 118 8.96 5.38 9.16
N GLY A 119 9.10 6.71 9.11
CA GLY A 119 9.49 7.42 7.88
C GLY A 119 10.94 7.24 7.41
N GLY A 120 11.91 7.12 8.32
CA GLY A 120 13.33 6.91 8.00
C GLY A 120 13.97 8.06 7.21
N ARG A 121 14.92 7.75 6.31
CA ARG A 121 15.60 8.75 5.47
C ARG A 121 14.63 9.37 4.45
N TRP A 122 14.91 10.63 4.08
CA TRP A 122 14.13 11.42 3.10
C TRP A 122 12.63 11.52 3.45
N SER A 123 12.32 11.53 4.75
CA SER A 123 10.97 11.67 5.28
C SER A 123 10.74 13.15 5.62
N LEU A 124 9.58 13.71 5.24
CA LEU A 124 9.25 15.10 5.56
C LEU A 124 9.14 15.39 7.06
N ASP A 125 8.72 14.40 7.86
CA ASP A 125 8.61 14.55 9.32
C ASP A 125 9.94 14.41 10.07
N ARG A 126 11.06 14.22 9.34
CA ARG A 126 12.37 14.03 9.97
C ARG A 126 12.92 15.38 10.45
N GLY A 127 12.89 15.60 11.76
CA GLY A 127 13.35 16.85 12.40
C GLY A 127 12.35 17.48 13.36
N LYS A 128 11.18 16.85 13.56
CA LYS A 128 10.32 17.08 14.72
C LYS A 128 10.63 16.05 15.81
#